data_AF-A0A8J2P0E9-F1
#
_entry.id   AF-A0A8J2P0E9-F1
#
_cell.length_a   1.000
_cell.length_b   1.000
_cell.length_c   1.000
_cell.angle_alpha   90.00
_cell.angle_beta   90.00
_cell.angle_gamma   90.00
#
_symmetry.space_group_name_H-M   'P 1'
#
loop_
_entity.id
_entity.type
_entity.pdbx_description
1 polymer ?
#
loop_
_entity_poly.entity_id
_entity_poly.type
_entity_poly.pdbx_seq_one_letter_code
_entity_poly.pdbx_strand_id
1 'polypeptide(L)'
;MSRELFAQHFNENPLKTISACGLSLAGVCYLIKVSRDYKKRSYLRQLRRKRQEERLKQFEDLSRRYPLNPERLSIVAIPFEELVEKLQKRELKASNVLEAYIAKALVVNQDYNCITQFVPQCFEFAKHLDELSDI
;
A
#
# COMPACT_ATOMS: atom_id res chain seq x y z
N MET A 1 45.35 40.16 -15.79
CA MET A 1 44.67 41.40 -15.35
C MET A 1 43.51 41.17 -14.38
N SER A 2 42.80 40.03 -14.41
CA SER A 2 41.61 39.81 -13.56
C SER A 2 41.87 39.29 -12.14
N ARG A 3 43.06 38.73 -11.84
CA ARG A 3 43.39 38.17 -10.51
C ARG A 3 43.78 39.25 -9.49
N GLU A 4 44.45 40.31 -9.95
CA GLU A 4 44.95 41.36 -9.06
C GLU A 4 43.84 42.32 -8.58
N LEU A 5 42.89 42.65 -9.46
CA LEU A 5 41.68 43.40 -9.10
C LEU A 5 40.84 42.65 -8.06
N PHE A 6 40.76 41.32 -8.18
CA PHE A 6 40.05 40.48 -7.20
C PHE A 6 40.74 40.48 -5.84
N ALA A 7 42.08 40.45 -5.82
CA ALA A 7 42.86 40.51 -4.59
C ALA A 7 42.74 41.88 -3.89
N GLN A 8 42.75 42.98 -4.64
CA GLN A 8 42.52 44.33 -4.08
C GLN A 8 41.10 44.46 -3.49
N HIS A 9 40.07 43.98 -4.19
CA HIS A 9 38.69 44.07 -3.71
C HIS A 9 38.42 43.20 -2.47
N PHE A 10 39.11 42.06 -2.35
CA PHE A 10 39.03 41.21 -1.16
C PHE A 10 39.67 41.86 0.07
N ASN A 11 40.74 42.64 -0.13
CA ASN A 11 41.46 43.33 0.93
C ASN A 11 40.69 44.54 1.49
N GLU A 12 39.86 45.20 0.67
CA GLU A 12 39.08 46.37 1.11
C GLU A 12 37.88 46.02 1.99
N ASN A 13 37.23 44.86 1.79
CA ASN A 13 36.03 44.46 2.54
C ASN A 13 35.89 42.92 2.70
N PRO A 14 36.79 42.25 3.44
CA PRO A 14 36.84 40.78 3.54
C PRO A 14 35.59 40.18 4.20
N LEU A 15 34.95 40.91 5.11
CA LEU A 15 33.74 40.43 5.78
C LEU A 15 32.54 40.34 4.82
N LYS A 16 32.42 41.29 3.87
CA LYS A 16 31.32 41.32 2.91
C LYS A 16 31.48 40.24 1.83
N THR A 17 32.71 39.95 1.41
CA THR A 17 32.99 38.90 0.41
C THR A 17 32.78 37.50 0.99
N ILE A 18 33.25 37.22 2.22
CA ILE A 18 33.01 35.94 2.91
C ILE A 18 31.52 35.74 3.17
N SER A 19 30.80 36.77 3.60
CA SER A 19 29.34 36.74 3.81
C SER A 19 28.58 36.46 2.50
N ALA A 20 28.96 37.11 1.39
CA ALA A 20 28.31 36.91 0.10
C ALA A 20 28.54 35.49 -0.48
N CYS A 21 29.76 34.95 -0.32
CA CYS A 21 30.07 33.57 -0.68
C CYS A 21 29.34 32.53 0.20
N GLY A 22 29.18 32.81 1.49
CA GLY A 22 28.43 31.94 2.40
C GLY A 22 26.93 31.87 2.07
N LEU A 23 26.32 33.02 1.76
CA LEU A 23 24.90 33.09 1.36
C LEU A 23 24.64 32.41 0.01
N SER A 24 25.55 32.55 -0.95
CA SER A 24 25.41 31.90 -2.27
C SER A 24 25.54 30.37 -2.18
N LEU A 25 26.50 29.86 -1.39
CA LEU A 25 26.64 28.42 -1.16
C LEU A 25 25.43 27.84 -0.43
N ALA A 26 24.95 28.50 0.63
CA ALA A 26 23.77 28.07 1.37
C ALA A 26 22.51 28.05 0.49
N GLY A 27 22.34 29.06 -0.38
CA GLY A 27 21.26 29.12 -1.37
C GLY A 27 21.33 27.97 -2.36
N VAL A 28 22.51 27.67 -2.92
CA VAL A 28 22.72 26.53 -3.83
C VAL A 28 22.44 25.20 -3.11
N CYS A 29 22.95 25.01 -1.90
CA CYS A 29 22.67 23.81 -1.09
C CYS A 29 21.18 23.65 -0.80
N TYR A 30 20.46 24.75 -0.50
CA TYR A 30 19.01 24.75 -0.31
C TYR A 30 18.27 24.32 -1.58
N LEU A 31 18.62 24.89 -2.75
CA LEU A 31 18.03 24.50 -4.04
C LEU A 31 18.29 23.03 -4.38
N ILE A 32 19.50 22.52 -4.11
CA ILE A 32 19.84 21.09 -4.28
C ILE A 32 18.97 20.23 -3.35
N LYS A 33 18.82 20.60 -2.07
CA LYS A 33 17.98 19.86 -1.12
C LYS A 33 16.51 19.85 -1.58
N VAL A 34 15.95 21.00 -1.95
CA VAL A 34 14.57 21.13 -2.45
C VAL A 34 14.35 20.31 -3.72
N SER A 35 15.29 20.35 -4.68
CA SER A 35 15.18 19.56 -5.91
C SER A 35 15.25 18.04 -5.65
N ARG A 36 16.08 17.60 -4.70
CA ARG A 36 16.15 16.19 -4.27
C ARG A 36 14.87 15.76 -3.57
N ASP A 37 14.33 16.58 -2.67
CA ASP A 37 13.07 16.32 -1.98
C ASP A 37 11.89 16.29 -2.96
N TYR A 38 11.87 17.17 -3.96
CA TYR A 38 10.89 17.15 -5.04
C TYR A 38 10.94 15.85 -5.84
N LYS A 39 12.15 15.43 -6.27
CA LYS A 39 12.34 14.15 -6.98
C LYS A 39 11.90 12.96 -6.12
N LYS A 40 12.27 12.93 -4.83
CA LYS A 40 11.86 11.88 -3.88
C LYS A 40 10.35 11.82 -3.72
N ARG A 41 9.69 12.97 -3.52
CA ARG A 41 8.22 13.05 -3.41
C ARG A 41 7.53 12.62 -4.71
N SER A 42 8.09 12.94 -5.87
CA SER A 42 7.57 12.51 -7.17
C SER A 42 7.68 10.99 -7.34
N TYR A 43 8.86 10.43 -7.05
CA TYR A 43 9.09 8.98 -7.09
C TYR A 43 8.15 8.21 -6.14
N LEU A 44 8.03 8.65 -4.89
CA LEU A 44 7.12 8.03 -3.92
C LEU A 44 5.64 8.18 -4.30
N ARG A 45 5.26 9.27 -4.98
CA ARG A 45 3.92 9.43 -5.54
C ARG A 45 3.66 8.40 -6.65
N GLN A 46 4.61 8.23 -7.57
CA GLN A 46 4.49 7.23 -8.64
C GLN A 46 4.41 5.81 -8.07
N LEU A 47 5.24 5.47 -7.08
CA LEU A 47 5.23 4.16 -6.44
C LEU A 47 3.90 3.86 -5.74
N ARG A 48 3.35 4.85 -5.01
CA ARG A 48 2.02 4.75 -4.40
C ARG A 48 0.93 4.56 -5.45
N ARG A 49 1.00 5.30 -6.56
CA ARG A 49 0.03 5.18 -7.65
C ARG A 49 0.06 3.80 -8.28
N LYS A 50 1.24 3.27 -8.62
CA LYS A 50 1.40 1.91 -9.17
C LYS A 50 0.82 0.85 -8.23
N ARG A 51 1.16 0.90 -6.95
CA ARG A 51 0.58 -0.02 -5.94
C ARG A 51 -0.93 0.13 -5.82
N GLN A 52 -1.45 1.34 -5.91
CA GLN A 52 -2.90 1.56 -5.88
C GLN A 52 -3.58 0.98 -7.11
N GLU A 53 -3.01 1.14 -8.30
CA GLU A 53 -3.49 0.54 -9.54
C GLU A 53 -3.47 -1.00 -9.46
N GLU A 54 -2.38 -1.59 -8.97
CA GLU A 54 -2.25 -3.04 -8.76
C GLU A 54 -3.29 -3.56 -7.76
N ARG A 55 -3.47 -2.86 -6.63
CA ARG A 55 -4.50 -3.22 -5.65
C ARG A 55 -5.90 -3.13 -6.24
N LEU A 56 -6.22 -2.06 -6.95
CA LEU A 56 -7.54 -1.90 -7.58
C LEU A 56 -7.85 -3.04 -8.55
N LYS A 57 -6.87 -3.45 -9.37
CA LYS A 57 -7.01 -4.62 -10.26
C LYS A 57 -7.25 -5.90 -9.46
N GLN A 58 -6.49 -6.13 -8.39
CA GLN A 58 -6.70 -7.29 -7.52
C GLN A 58 -8.10 -7.30 -6.88
N PHE A 59 -8.58 -6.16 -6.39
CA PHE A 59 -9.93 -6.03 -5.85
C PHE A 59 -11.00 -6.30 -6.92
N GLU A 60 -10.81 -5.79 -8.14
CA GLU A 60 -11.73 -6.00 -9.26
C GLU A 60 -11.77 -7.49 -9.66
N ASP A 61 -10.62 -8.12 -9.81
CA ASP A 61 -10.49 -9.54 -10.16
C ASP A 61 -11.15 -10.44 -9.10
N LEU A 62 -10.90 -10.17 -7.82
CA LEU A 62 -11.52 -10.93 -6.72
C LEU A 62 -13.02 -10.68 -6.62
N SER A 63 -13.49 -9.46 -6.85
CA SER A 63 -14.93 -9.14 -6.84
C SER A 63 -15.68 -9.84 -7.99
N ARG A 64 -15.02 -9.97 -9.14
CA ARG A 64 -15.54 -10.74 -10.28
C ARG A 64 -15.57 -12.24 -10.02
N ARG A 65 -14.52 -12.77 -9.38
CA ARG A 65 -14.39 -14.20 -9.08
C ARG A 65 -15.32 -14.64 -7.95
N TYR A 66 -15.49 -13.78 -6.95
CA TYR A 66 -16.26 -14.05 -5.74
C TYR A 66 -17.36 -13.00 -5.53
N PRO A 67 -18.36 -12.92 -6.42
CA PRO A 67 -19.47 -11.98 -6.26
C PRO A 67 -20.31 -12.32 -5.03
N LEU A 68 -20.77 -11.30 -4.31
CA LEU A 68 -21.71 -11.51 -3.21
C LEU A 68 -23.08 -11.91 -3.78
N ASN A 69 -23.55 -13.11 -3.45
CA ASN A 69 -24.84 -13.63 -3.86
C ASN A 69 -25.68 -14.04 -2.62
N PRO A 70 -26.99 -14.31 -2.77
CA PRO A 70 -27.85 -14.65 -1.64
C PRO A 70 -27.39 -15.89 -0.85
N GLU A 71 -26.81 -16.88 -1.53
CA GLU A 71 -26.26 -18.08 -0.90
C GLU A 71 -25.09 -17.76 0.03
N ARG A 72 -24.09 -17.00 -0.44
CA ARG A 72 -22.96 -16.55 0.38
C ARG A 72 -23.40 -15.64 1.52
N LEU A 73 -24.44 -14.81 1.31
CA LEU A 73 -25.05 -14.02 2.38
C LEU A 73 -25.64 -14.91 3.48
N SER A 74 -26.31 -16.00 3.10
CA SER A 74 -26.84 -16.94 4.09
C SER A 74 -25.74 -17.60 4.91
N ILE A 75 -24.60 -17.95 4.30
CA ILE A 75 -23.42 -18.49 5.00
C ILE A 75 -22.86 -17.46 6.00
N VAL A 76 -22.70 -16.21 5.58
CA VAL A 76 -22.18 -15.13 6.45
C VAL A 76 -23.11 -14.79 7.60
N ALA A 77 -24.42 -15.06 7.46
CA ALA A 77 -25.41 -14.82 8.49
C ALA A 77 -25.44 -15.91 9.58
N ILE A 78 -24.77 -17.05 9.38
CA ILE A 78 -24.72 -18.13 10.36
C ILE A 78 -23.92 -17.67 11.60
N PRO A 79 -24.44 -17.85 12.82
CA PRO A 79 -23.68 -17.62 14.05
C PRO A 79 -22.39 -18.44 14.06
N PHE A 80 -21.33 -17.89 14.64
CA PHE A 80 -20.00 -18.53 14.62
C PHE A 80 -20.01 -19.97 15.18
N GLU A 81 -20.73 -20.19 16.29
CA GLU A 81 -20.84 -21.52 16.92
C GLU A 81 -21.47 -22.56 15.97
N GLU A 82 -22.58 -22.19 15.33
CA GLU A 82 -23.26 -23.03 14.34
C GLU A 82 -22.41 -23.23 13.07
N LEU A 83 -21.66 -22.22 12.65
CA LEU A 83 -20.77 -22.30 11.49
C LEU A 83 -19.65 -23.33 11.73
N VAL A 84 -19.05 -23.33 12.92
CA VAL A 84 -18.02 -24.31 13.30
C VAL A 84 -18.62 -25.71 13.35
N GLU A 85 -19.80 -25.87 13.94
CA GLU A 85 -20.50 -27.16 13.98
C GLU A 85 -20.78 -27.71 12.57
N LYS A 86 -21.27 -26.87 11.65
CA LYS A 86 -21.53 -27.25 10.26
C LYS A 86 -20.28 -27.61 9.48
N LEU A 87 -19.16 -26.93 9.75
CA LEU A 87 -17.85 -27.26 9.17
C LEU A 87 -17.33 -28.60 9.70
N GLN A 88 -17.46 -28.85 11.01
CA GLN A 88 -17.07 -30.12 11.63
C GLN A 88 -17.90 -31.29 11.11
N LYS A 89 -19.21 -31.10 10.93
CA LYS A 89 -20.13 -32.09 10.36
C LYS A 89 -20.02 -32.24 8.83
N ARG A 90 -19.14 -31.48 8.16
CA ARG A 90 -18.98 -31.45 6.70
C ARG A 90 -20.25 -31.06 5.92
N GLU A 91 -21.20 -30.41 6.59
CA GLU A 91 -22.39 -29.84 5.94
C GLU A 91 -22.02 -28.63 5.08
N LEU A 92 -20.93 -27.94 5.44
CA LEU A 92 -20.32 -26.85 4.69
C LEU A 92 -18.87 -27.16 4.36
N LYS A 93 -18.44 -26.75 3.17
CA LYS A 93 -17.03 -26.77 2.77
C LYS A 93 -16.31 -25.50 3.25
N ALA A 94 -15.09 -25.66 3.75
CA ALA A 94 -14.22 -24.56 4.14
C ALA A 94 -13.94 -23.62 2.96
N SER A 95 -13.79 -24.16 1.75
CA SER A 95 -13.67 -23.35 0.52
C SER A 95 -14.89 -22.44 0.31
N ASN A 96 -16.11 -22.97 0.40
CA ASN A 96 -17.33 -22.17 0.24
C ASN A 96 -17.47 -21.08 1.32
N VAL A 97 -17.12 -21.40 2.57
CA VAL A 97 -17.15 -20.42 3.68
C VAL A 97 -16.12 -19.31 3.43
N LEU A 98 -14.88 -19.66 3.05
CA LEU A 98 -13.85 -18.69 2.72
C LEU A 98 -14.31 -17.74 1.62
N GLU A 99 -14.86 -18.26 0.52
CA GLU A 99 -15.37 -17.45 -0.58
C GLU A 99 -16.49 -16.50 -0.15
N ALA A 100 -17.40 -16.94 0.73
CA ALA A 100 -18.47 -16.12 1.26
C ALA A 100 -17.94 -14.94 2.09
N TYR A 101 -16.96 -15.19 2.96
CA TYR A 101 -16.32 -14.14 3.74
C TYR A 101 -15.47 -13.20 2.89
N ILE A 102 -14.77 -13.71 1.86
CA ILE A 102 -14.06 -12.85 0.88
C ILE A 102 -15.06 -11.92 0.20
N ALA A 103 -16.17 -12.45 -0.33
CA ALA A 103 -17.18 -11.64 -1.00
C ALA A 103 -17.74 -10.54 -0.09
N LYS A 104 -18.05 -10.87 1.18
CA LYS A 104 -18.53 -9.88 2.15
C LYS A 104 -17.45 -8.85 2.49
N ALA A 105 -16.22 -9.28 2.72
CA ALA A 105 -15.11 -8.40 3.06
C ALA A 105 -14.79 -7.41 1.94
N LEU A 106 -14.87 -7.84 0.67
CA LEU A 106 -14.69 -6.96 -0.49
C LEU A 106 -15.73 -5.84 -0.54
N VAL A 107 -17.00 -6.15 -0.24
CA VAL A 107 -18.08 -5.15 -0.17
C VAL A 107 -17.83 -4.16 0.96
N VAL A 108 -17.58 -4.66 2.17
CA VAL A 108 -17.33 -3.82 3.36
C VAL A 108 -16.07 -2.96 3.18
N ASN A 109 -15.05 -3.46 2.50
CA ASN A 109 -13.82 -2.72 2.26
C ASN A 109 -14.02 -1.47 1.39
N GLN A 110 -15.06 -1.39 0.57
CA GLN A 110 -15.37 -0.19 -0.21
C GLN A 110 -15.70 1.00 0.70
N ASP A 111 -16.36 0.75 1.84
CA ASP A 111 -16.78 1.78 2.79
C ASP A 111 -15.67 2.10 3.80
N TYR A 112 -14.93 1.07 4.26
CA TYR A 112 -14.02 1.21 5.40
C TYR A 112 -12.53 1.15 5.05
N ASN A 113 -12.16 0.69 3.85
CA ASN A 113 -10.77 0.52 3.41
C ASN A 113 -9.90 -0.23 4.44
N CYS A 114 -10.44 -1.34 4.96
CA CYS A 114 -9.84 -2.13 6.04
C CYS A 114 -8.89 -3.24 5.55
N ILE A 115 -8.91 -3.60 4.28
CA ILE A 115 -8.06 -4.65 3.69
C ILE A 115 -6.75 -4.03 3.19
N THR A 116 -5.65 -4.40 3.83
CA THR A 116 -4.30 -3.95 3.45
C THR A 116 -3.64 -4.89 2.43
N GLN A 117 -3.83 -6.20 2.59
CA GLN A 117 -3.22 -7.25 1.77
C GLN A 117 -4.08 -8.51 1.77
N PHE A 118 -4.04 -9.25 0.66
CA PHE A 118 -4.63 -10.58 0.54
C PHE A 118 -3.61 -11.68 0.85
N VAL A 119 -4.07 -12.75 1.51
CA VAL A 119 -3.25 -13.93 1.82
C VAL A 119 -3.56 -15.01 0.77
N PRO A 120 -2.75 -15.20 -0.28
CA PRO A 120 -3.10 -16.11 -1.39
C PRO A 120 -3.17 -17.59 -0.97
N GLN A 121 -2.42 -17.98 0.06
CA GLN A 121 -2.38 -19.34 0.60
C GLN A 121 -3.71 -19.77 1.24
N CYS A 122 -4.63 -18.84 1.54
CA CYS A 122 -5.90 -19.17 2.18
C CYS A 122 -6.74 -20.18 1.37
N PHE A 123 -6.67 -20.13 0.04
CA PHE A 123 -7.39 -21.06 -0.83
C PHE A 123 -6.83 -22.48 -0.76
N GLU A 124 -5.50 -22.62 -0.68
CA GLU A 124 -4.83 -23.91 -0.51
C GLU A 124 -5.16 -24.50 0.85
N PHE A 125 -5.15 -23.69 1.91
CA PHE A 125 -5.53 -24.13 3.25
C PHE A 125 -7.00 -24.57 3.31
N ALA A 126 -7.92 -23.81 2.73
CA ALA A 126 -9.32 -24.18 2.69
C ALA A 126 -9.56 -25.50 1.94
N LYS A 127 -8.89 -25.67 0.80
CA LYS A 127 -8.97 -26.91 0.02
C LYS A 127 -8.38 -28.11 0.78
N HIS A 128 -7.24 -27.92 1.43
CA HIS A 128 -6.62 -28.97 2.26
C HIS A 128 -7.54 -29.39 3.41
N LEU A 129 -8.19 -28.44 4.09
CA LEU A 129 -9.17 -28.74 5.14
C LEU A 129 -10.38 -29.53 4.61
N ASP A 130 -10.84 -29.21 3.40
CA ASP A 130 -11.91 -29.96 2.73
C ASP A 130 -11.52 -31.41 2.41
N GLU A 131 -10.23 -31.69 2.20
CA GLU A 131 -9.70 -33.01 1.82
C GLU A 131 -9.36 -33.91 3.01
N LEU A 132 -9.17 -33.35 4.22
CA LEU A 132 -8.91 -34.16 5.41
C LEU A 132 -10.08 -35.13 5.63
N SER A 133 -9.80 -36.42 5.79
CA SER A 133 -10.79 -37.41 6.25
C SER A 133 -11.07 -37.24 7.74
N ASP A 134 -12.24 -37.68 8.21
CA ASP A 134 -12.72 -37.47 9.59
C ASP A 134 -11.72 -37.90 10.67
N ILE A 135 -11.70 -37.14 11.77
CA ILE A 135 -11.13 -37.50 13.09
C ILE A 135 -12.25 -38.09 13.94
#